data_AF-A0A534GGB1-F1
#
_entry.id   AF-A0A534GGB1-F1
#
_cell.length_a   1.000
_cell.length_b   1.000
_cell.length_c   1.000
_cell.angle_alpha   90.00
_cell.angle_beta   90.00
_cell.angle_gamma   90.00
#
_symmetry.space_group_name_H-M   'P 1'
#
loop_
_entity.id
_entity.type
_entity.pdbx_description
1 polymer ?
#
loop_
_entity_poly.entity_id
_entity_poly.type
_entity_poly.pdbx_seq_one_letter_code
_entity_poly.pdbx_strand_id
1 'polypeptide(L)'
;AKMAVPRSEIGKLVTGVHRVPGTGVFLASNSHLVPSALIRNIEHNGVVHQRVIILNVEISDTPRQDPVQRLRIEEVVPGVHFVTARFGFMETPDVAEALKACRARGLRVFTEDSSFFVGRHVVRARPLPGLRGLQRRLFARMQQYSTQAAEFFRMPFRDVVVLNTAVEI
;
A
#
# COMPACT_ATOMS: atom_id res chain seq x y z
N ALA A 1 -12.17 12.28 5.40
CA ALA A 1 -11.05 12.42 4.45
C ALA A 1 -9.95 13.22 5.13
N LYS A 2 -8.95 12.58 5.74
CA LYS A 2 -7.80 13.28 6.33
C LYS A 2 -6.57 13.05 5.44
N MET A 3 -6.11 14.16 4.87
CA MET A 3 -4.79 14.52 4.36
C MET A 3 -4.00 13.46 3.58
N ALA A 4 -3.98 13.64 2.25
CA ALA A 4 -2.90 13.13 1.42
C ALA A 4 -1.61 13.87 1.80
N VAL A 5 -0.71 13.22 2.53
CA VAL A 5 0.58 13.81 2.91
C VAL A 5 1.57 13.62 1.76
N PRO A 6 2.25 14.68 1.28
CA PRO A 6 3.26 14.56 0.24
C PRO A 6 4.45 13.70 0.67
N ARG A 7 5.08 12.99 -0.27
CA ARG A 7 6.28 12.17 0.01
C ARG A 7 7.42 12.96 0.66
N SER A 8 7.51 14.27 0.40
CA SER A 8 8.53 15.16 0.96
C SER A 8 8.40 15.35 2.48
N GLU A 9 7.21 15.16 3.03
CA GLU A 9 6.94 15.36 4.46
C GLU A 9 7.12 14.08 5.28
N ILE A 10 7.43 12.95 4.64
CA ILE A 10 7.56 11.66 5.35
C ILE A 10 8.63 11.69 6.43
N GLY A 11 9.71 12.45 6.24
CA GLY A 11 10.75 12.61 7.25
C GLY A 11 10.20 13.19 8.55
N LYS A 12 9.30 14.17 8.47
CA LYS A 12 8.67 14.78 9.65
C LYS A 12 7.77 13.80 10.39
N LEU A 13 7.06 12.93 9.66
CA LEU A 13 6.16 11.94 10.24
C LEU A 13 6.90 10.81 10.97
N VAL A 14 8.08 10.42 10.50
CA VAL A 14 8.84 9.30 11.06
C VAL A 14 9.85 9.75 12.12
N THR A 15 10.26 11.03 12.11
CA THR A 15 11.21 11.57 13.09
C THR A 15 10.56 11.62 14.48
N GLY A 16 11.15 10.92 15.44
CA GLY A 16 10.67 10.86 16.83
C GLY A 16 9.69 9.73 17.12
N VAL A 17 9.32 8.91 16.13
CA VAL A 17 8.48 7.72 16.34
C VAL A 17 9.35 6.51 16.70
N HIS A 18 8.90 5.70 17.66
CA HIS A 18 9.65 4.52 18.10
C HIS A 18 9.77 3.48 16.96
N ARG A 19 10.98 2.98 16.74
CA ARG A 19 11.25 1.98 15.68
C ARG A 19 11.30 0.56 16.24
N VAL A 20 10.43 -0.31 15.75
CA VAL A 20 10.40 -1.74 16.09
C VAL A 20 11.18 -2.57 15.07
N PRO A 21 11.82 -3.68 15.47
CA PRO A 21 12.52 -4.56 14.54
C PRO A 21 11.56 -5.16 13.49
N GLY A 22 12.09 -5.47 12.31
CA GLY A 22 11.33 -6.04 11.19
C GLY A 22 11.12 -5.07 10.03
N THR A 23 10.36 -5.52 9.03
CA THR A 23 10.07 -4.75 7.81
C THR A 23 8.56 -4.56 7.64
N GLY A 24 8.12 -3.31 7.47
CA GLY A 24 6.73 -2.98 7.16
C GLY A 24 6.58 -2.62 5.69
N VAL A 25 5.80 -3.37 4.92
CA VAL A 25 5.52 -3.11 3.50
C VAL A 25 4.15 -2.46 3.37
N PHE A 26 4.09 -1.19 2.96
CA PHE A 26 2.87 -0.42 2.81
C PHE A 26 2.55 -0.22 1.33
N LEU A 27 1.38 -0.66 0.87
CA LEU A 27 0.94 -0.35 -0.49
C LEU A 27 0.53 1.12 -0.64
N ALA A 28 1.07 1.77 -1.65
CA ALA A 28 0.67 3.10 -2.11
C ALA A 28 -0.18 2.98 -3.38
N SER A 29 -1.21 3.82 -3.48
CA SER A 29 -1.93 4.05 -4.75
C SER A 29 -1.27 5.12 -5.61
N ASN A 30 -0.38 5.92 -5.05
CA ASN A 30 0.31 7.01 -5.73
C ASN A 30 1.73 7.14 -5.16
N SER A 31 2.73 7.14 -6.04
CA SER A 31 4.15 7.21 -5.68
C SER A 31 4.56 8.57 -5.06
N HIS A 32 3.76 9.61 -5.21
CA HIS A 32 4.02 10.94 -4.68
C HIS A 32 3.44 11.18 -3.28
N LEU A 33 2.62 10.26 -2.77
CA LEU A 33 1.89 10.42 -1.51
C LEU A 33 2.29 9.34 -0.51
N VAL A 34 2.24 9.70 0.78
CA VAL A 34 2.41 8.75 1.87
C VAL A 34 1.14 7.88 1.99
N PRO A 35 1.26 6.54 2.03
CA PRO A 35 0.10 5.66 2.19
C PRO A 35 -0.69 5.97 3.47
N SER A 36 -2.02 6.01 3.36
CA SER A 36 -2.89 6.22 4.53
C SER A 36 -2.69 5.15 5.59
N ALA A 37 -2.33 3.93 5.20
CA ALA A 37 -2.04 2.82 6.11
C ALA A 37 -0.84 3.13 7.03
N LEU A 38 0.21 3.77 6.52
CA LEU A 38 1.37 4.16 7.33
C LEU A 38 0.99 5.25 8.34
N ILE A 39 0.27 6.28 7.87
CA ILE A 39 -0.21 7.38 8.73
C ILE A 39 -1.04 6.81 9.89
N ARG A 40 -1.99 5.93 9.59
CA ARG A 40 -2.84 5.29 10.60
C ARG A 40 -2.08 4.39 11.56
N ASN A 41 -1.10 3.65 11.06
CA ASN A 41 -0.25 2.83 11.90
C ASN A 41 0.49 3.70 12.92
N ILE A 42 0.98 4.87 12.51
CA ILE A 42 1.61 5.84 13.42
C ILE A 42 0.57 6.42 14.39
N GLU A 43 -0.59 6.86 13.91
CA GLU A 43 -1.65 7.47 14.74
C GLU A 43 -2.19 6.51 15.82
N HIS A 44 -2.30 5.21 15.52
CA HIS A 44 -2.90 4.24 16.43
C HIS A 44 -1.87 3.45 17.25
N ASN A 45 -0.78 3.01 16.62
CA ASN A 45 0.20 2.14 17.28
C ASN A 45 1.42 2.92 17.80
N GLY A 46 1.66 4.15 17.33
CA GLY A 46 2.79 4.97 17.78
C GLY A 46 4.17 4.38 17.43
N VAL A 47 4.22 3.41 16.52
CA VAL A 47 5.45 2.69 16.14
C VAL A 47 5.62 2.64 14.62
N VAL A 48 6.87 2.56 14.19
CA VAL A 48 7.26 2.37 12.78
C VAL A 48 8.26 1.22 12.71
N HIS A 49 8.29 0.46 11.63
CA HIS A 49 9.28 -0.62 11.47
C HIS A 49 10.67 -0.02 11.20
N GLN A 50 11.74 -0.73 11.58
CA GLN A 50 13.11 -0.32 11.25
C GLN A 50 13.31 -0.10 9.75
N ARG A 51 12.67 -0.94 8.95
CA ARG A 51 12.58 -0.81 7.49
C ARG A 51 11.14 -0.62 7.07
N VAL A 52 10.86 0.48 6.39
CA VAL A 52 9.56 0.79 5.81
C VAL A 52 9.71 0.77 4.30
N ILE A 53 8.92 -0.04 3.63
CA ILE A 53 8.87 -0.13 2.19
C ILE A 53 7.52 0.40 1.75
N ILE A 54 7.50 1.49 1.01
CA ILE A 54 6.30 2.03 0.39
C ILE A 54 6.29 1.53 -1.05
N LEU A 55 5.43 0.55 -1.33
CA LEU A 55 5.36 -0.10 -2.63
C LEU A 55 4.22 0.49 -3.45
N ASN A 56 4.55 1.13 -4.57
CA ASN A 56 3.62 1.55 -5.60
C ASN A 56 3.64 0.54 -6.76
N VAL A 57 2.48 0.04 -7.17
CA VAL A 57 2.35 -0.85 -8.32
C VAL A 57 1.74 -0.07 -9.48
N GLU A 58 2.51 0.08 -10.56
CA GLU A 58 2.12 0.79 -11.77
C GLU A 58 1.92 -0.21 -12.91
N ILE A 59 0.82 -0.08 -13.65
CA ILE A 59 0.58 -0.87 -14.87
C ILE A 59 0.99 0.02 -16.06
N SER A 60 1.86 -0.50 -16.92
CA SER A 60 2.34 0.13 -18.14
C SER A 60 1.47 -0.25 -19.35
N ASP A 61 1.40 0.64 -20.33
CA ASP A 61 0.73 0.42 -21.62
C ASP A 61 1.49 -0.55 -22.54
N THR A 62 2.64 -1.06 -22.10
CA THR A 62 3.40 -2.09 -22.81
C THR A 62 2.94 -3.50 -22.39
N PRO A 63 2.96 -4.50 -23.30
CA PRO A 63 2.47 -5.84 -22.97
C PRO A 63 3.30 -6.52 -21.88
N ARG A 64 4.62 -6.32 -21.86
CA ARG A 64 5.54 -6.75 -20.81
C ARG A 64 6.55 -5.65 -20.54
N GLN A 65 6.86 -5.43 -19.26
CA GLN A 65 7.83 -4.41 -18.85
C GLN A 65 9.27 -4.94 -18.91
N ASP A 66 10.21 -4.10 -19.35
CA ASP A 66 11.65 -4.40 -19.32
C ASP A 66 12.13 -4.68 -17.86
N PRO A 67 12.85 -5.78 -17.60
CA PRO A 67 13.37 -6.12 -16.27
C PRO A 67 14.19 -5.02 -15.58
N VAL A 68 14.90 -4.19 -16.35
CA VAL A 68 15.72 -3.09 -15.83
C VAL A 68 14.82 -1.97 -15.30
N GLN A 69 13.78 -1.61 -16.06
CA GLN A 69 12.83 -0.55 -15.73
C GLN A 69 11.65 -1.01 -14.84
N ARG A 70 11.50 -2.33 -14.65
CA ARG A 70 10.44 -2.96 -13.83
C ARG A 70 10.44 -2.48 -12.39
N LEU A 71 11.58 -2.03 -11.87
CA LEU A 71 11.72 -1.66 -10.48
C LEU A 71 12.51 -0.37 -10.34
N ARG A 72 12.00 0.56 -9.53
CA ARG A 72 12.72 1.76 -9.09
C ARG A 72 12.70 1.80 -7.58
N ILE A 73 13.86 1.98 -6.97
CA ILE A 73 14.03 2.04 -5.51
C ILE A 73 14.64 3.39 -5.18
N GLU A 74 14.00 4.13 -4.29
CA GLU A 74 14.48 5.41 -3.77
C GLU A 74 14.46 5.38 -2.24
N GLU A 75 15.61 5.63 -1.61
CA GLU A 75 15.65 5.88 -0.17
C GLU A 75 15.45 7.37 0.07
N VAL A 76 14.37 7.72 0.79
CA VAL A 76 14.03 9.13 1.07
C VAL A 76 14.51 9.56 2.44
N VAL A 77 14.47 8.63 3.40
CA VAL A 77 14.90 8.82 4.80
C VAL A 77 15.55 7.51 5.24
N PRO A 78 16.54 7.50 6.16
CA PRO A 78 17.17 6.27 6.62
C PRO A 78 16.17 5.18 7.00
N GLY A 79 16.21 4.05 6.28
CA GLY A 79 15.32 2.91 6.47
C GLY A 79 13.88 3.08 5.94
N VAL A 80 13.59 4.14 5.18
CA VAL A 80 12.31 4.36 4.50
C VAL A 80 12.55 4.42 2.99
N HIS A 81 12.04 3.42 2.29
CA HIS A 81 12.25 3.23 0.86
C HIS A 81 10.93 3.35 0.10
N PHE A 82 10.91 4.19 -0.93
CA PHE A 82 9.88 4.18 -1.95
C PHE A 82 10.29 3.22 -3.05
N VAL A 83 9.41 2.28 -3.36
CA VAL A 83 9.59 1.27 -4.39
C VAL A 83 8.46 1.41 -5.39
N THR A 84 8.80 1.66 -6.64
CA THR A 84 7.85 1.59 -7.75
C THR A 84 8.10 0.32 -8.53
N ALA A 85 7.14 -0.59 -8.52
CA ALA A 85 7.12 -1.79 -9.35
C ALA A 85 6.20 -1.57 -10.55
N ARG A 86 6.74 -1.71 -11.76
CA ARG A 86 6.03 -1.55 -13.03
C ARG A 86 5.78 -2.89 -13.67
N PHE A 87 4.55 -3.14 -14.09
CA PHE A 87 4.14 -4.35 -14.77
C PHE A 87 3.48 -3.99 -16.10
N GLY A 88 3.70 -4.78 -17.15
CA GLY A 88 2.94 -4.65 -18.39
C GLY A 88 1.48 -5.07 -18.21
N PHE A 89 0.60 -4.61 -19.09
CA PHE A 89 -0.84 -4.91 -18.99
C PHE A 89 -1.21 -6.40 -19.16
N MET A 90 -0.34 -7.21 -19.78
CA MET A 90 -0.51 -8.68 -19.87
C MET A 90 0.15 -9.43 -18.70
N GLU A 91 0.82 -8.73 -17.79
CA GLU A 91 1.48 -9.33 -16.63
C GLU A 91 0.54 -9.33 -15.42
N THR A 92 0.58 -10.41 -14.64
CA THR A 92 -0.11 -10.43 -13.35
C THR A 92 0.80 -9.79 -12.30
N PRO A 93 0.39 -8.69 -11.65
CA PRO A 93 1.23 -8.03 -10.66
C PRO A 93 1.39 -8.91 -9.42
N ASP A 94 2.65 -9.25 -9.10
CA ASP A 94 3.01 -10.07 -7.94
C ASP A 94 3.92 -9.28 -7.00
N VAL A 95 3.42 -9.00 -5.80
CA VAL A 95 4.15 -8.23 -4.79
C VAL A 95 5.32 -9.02 -4.22
N ALA A 96 5.20 -10.33 -4.06
CA ALA A 96 6.29 -11.17 -3.56
C ALA A 96 7.44 -11.22 -4.58
N GLU A 97 7.13 -11.30 -5.88
CA GLU A 97 8.12 -11.21 -6.95
C GLU A 97 8.83 -9.85 -6.94
N ALA A 98 8.08 -8.75 -6.82
CA ALA A 98 8.65 -7.41 -6.72
C ALA A 98 9.62 -7.27 -5.53
N LEU A 99 9.26 -7.81 -4.37
CA LEU A 99 10.14 -7.78 -3.19
C LEU A 99 11.39 -8.64 -3.34
N LYS A 100 11.29 -9.80 -4.01
CA LYS A 100 12.48 -10.60 -4.36
C LYS A 100 13.42 -9.82 -5.28
N ALA A 101 12.87 -9.10 -6.26
CA ALA A 101 13.66 -8.23 -7.14
C ALA A 101 14.31 -7.06 -6.36
N CYS A 102 13.62 -6.48 -5.38
CA CYS A 102 14.23 -5.50 -4.46
C CYS A 102 15.43 -6.09 -3.72
N ARG A 103 15.27 -7.33 -3.21
CA ARG A 103 16.35 -8.02 -2.50
C ARG A 103 17.59 -8.25 -3.36
N ALA A 104 17.39 -8.63 -4.61
CA ALA A 104 18.50 -8.76 -5.57
C ALA A 104 19.25 -7.44 -5.81
N ARG A 105 18.60 -6.29 -5.64
CA ARG A 105 19.20 -4.95 -5.75
C ARG A 105 19.75 -4.39 -4.43
N GLY A 106 19.96 -5.24 -3.42
CA GLY A 106 20.62 -4.88 -2.16
C GLY A 106 19.69 -4.44 -1.02
N LEU A 107 18.37 -4.41 -1.26
CA LEU A 107 17.38 -4.08 -0.24
C LEU A 107 17.19 -5.30 0.68
N ARG A 108 17.55 -5.20 1.97
CA ARG A 108 17.43 -6.32 2.92
C ARG A 108 15.97 -6.54 3.34
N VAL A 109 15.21 -7.21 2.47
CA VAL A 109 13.81 -7.58 2.68
C VAL A 109 13.72 -9.10 2.81
N PHE A 110 13.23 -9.56 3.95
CA PHE A 110 12.94 -10.98 4.18
C PHE A 110 11.43 -11.14 4.28
N THR A 111 10.86 -11.93 3.38
CA THR A 111 9.40 -12.15 3.33
C THR A 111 8.86 -12.73 4.64
N GLU A 112 9.68 -13.48 5.37
CA GLU A 112 9.37 -14.12 6.66
C GLU A 112 9.26 -13.13 7.84
N ASP A 113 9.95 -11.98 7.77
CA ASP A 113 9.94 -10.92 8.80
C ASP A 113 9.20 -9.64 8.33
N SER A 114 8.40 -9.77 7.26
CA SER A 114 7.73 -8.63 6.62
C SER A 114 6.25 -8.61 6.92
N SER A 115 5.79 -7.57 7.62
CA SER A 115 4.35 -7.30 7.78
C SER A 115 3.83 -6.50 6.58
N PHE A 116 2.82 -7.02 5.90
CA PHE A 116 2.22 -6.39 4.72
C PHE A 116 1.00 -5.57 5.12
N PHE A 117 1.09 -4.26 4.96
CA PHE A 117 0.03 -3.30 5.23
C PHE A 117 -0.64 -2.84 3.95
N VAL A 118 -1.90 -3.22 3.78
CA VAL A 118 -2.73 -2.75 2.67
C VAL A 118 -3.75 -1.76 3.20
N GLY A 119 -3.67 -0.52 2.71
CA GLY A 119 -4.71 0.48 2.95
C GLY A 119 -5.93 0.18 2.09
N ARG A 120 -7.08 -0.11 2.72
CA ARG A 120 -8.34 -0.31 2.00
C ARG A 120 -9.25 0.88 2.20
N HIS A 121 -9.71 1.52 1.12
CA HIS A 121 -10.80 2.48 1.21
C HIS A 121 -12.13 1.73 1.23
N VAL A 122 -12.75 1.66 2.40
CA VAL A 122 -14.10 1.09 2.55
C VAL A 122 -15.09 2.23 2.36
N VAL A 123 -15.79 2.16 1.23
CA VAL A 123 -16.93 3.01 0.93
C VAL A 123 -18.06 2.69 1.92
N ARG A 124 -18.50 3.70 2.67
CA ARG A 124 -19.70 3.65 3.53
C ARG A 124 -20.75 4.58 2.95
N ALA A 125 -21.95 4.05 2.72
CA ALA A 125 -23.09 4.85 2.31
C ALA A 125 -23.58 5.70 3.50
N ARG A 126 -23.75 7.02 3.30
CA ARG A 126 -24.49 7.84 4.27
C ARG A 126 -25.96 7.41 4.33
N PRO A 127 -26.59 7.41 5.52
CA PRO A 127 -28.01 7.12 5.63
C PRO A 127 -28.82 8.24 4.96
N LEU A 128 -29.43 7.91 3.81
CA LEU A 128 -30.41 8.76 3.12
C LEU A 128 -31.76 8.03 3.05
N PRO A 129 -32.89 8.72 3.26
CA PRO A 129 -34.21 8.14 3.07
C PRO A 129 -34.52 7.91 1.58
N GLY A 130 -35.37 6.91 1.31
CA GLY A 130 -35.89 6.60 -0.02
C GLY A 130 -34.98 5.76 -0.93
N LEU A 131 -35.38 5.66 -2.21
CA LEU A 131 -34.73 4.84 -3.25
C LEU A 131 -33.25 5.17 -3.45
N ARG A 132 -32.86 6.44 -3.32
CA ARG A 132 -31.45 6.90 -3.41
C ARG A 132 -30.58 6.27 -2.31
N GLY A 133 -31.11 6.08 -1.10
CA GLY A 133 -30.41 5.41 -0.01
C GLY A 133 -30.27 3.89 -0.21
N LEU A 134 -31.23 3.25 -0.88
CA LEU A 134 -31.13 1.84 -1.25
C LEU A 134 -30.06 1.61 -2.32
N GLN A 135 -30.04 2.45 -3.37
CA GLN A 135 -29.03 2.40 -4.43
C GLN A 135 -27.60 2.59 -3.88
N ARG A 136 -27.40 3.58 -2.99
CA ARG A 136 -26.09 3.80 -2.35
C ARG A 136 -25.66 2.61 -1.48
N ARG A 137 -26.59 2.00 -0.73
CA ARG A 137 -26.31 0.80 0.08
C ARG A 137 -25.95 -0.40 -0.80
N LEU A 138 -26.68 -0.60 -1.90
CA LEU A 138 -26.38 -1.66 -2.87
C LEU A 138 -25.01 -1.45 -3.51
N PHE A 139 -24.70 -0.24 -3.98
CA PHE A 139 -23.39 0.12 -4.53
C PHE A 139 -22.25 -0.10 -3.51
N ALA A 140 -22.42 0.37 -2.27
CA ALA A 140 -21.43 0.15 -1.21
C ALA A 140 -21.21 -1.34 -0.93
N ARG A 141 -22.28 -2.14 -0.93
CA ARG A 141 -22.20 -3.59 -0.73
C ARG A 141 -21.50 -4.29 -1.90
N MET A 142 -21.84 -3.94 -3.14
CA MET A 142 -21.16 -4.46 -4.34
C MET A 142 -19.67 -4.12 -4.34
N GLN A 143 -19.31 -2.87 -4.02
CA GLN A 143 -17.91 -2.44 -3.94
C GLN A 143 -17.13 -3.22 -2.87
N GLN A 144 -17.77 -3.54 -1.74
CA GLN A 144 -17.16 -4.33 -0.66
C GLN A 144 -16.87 -5.78 -1.05
N TYR A 145 -17.68 -6.38 -1.94
CA TYR A 145 -17.47 -7.74 -2.45
C TYR A 145 -16.60 -7.80 -3.72
N SER A 146 -16.50 -6.72 -4.49
CA SER A 146 -15.76 -6.71 -5.77
C SER A 146 -14.25 -6.52 -5.63
N THR A 147 -13.73 -6.11 -4.47
CA THR A 147 -12.33 -5.67 -4.35
C THR A 147 -11.59 -6.44 -3.26
N GLN A 148 -10.91 -7.51 -3.63
CA GLN A 148 -9.88 -8.12 -2.80
C GLN A 148 -8.51 -7.77 -3.40
N ALA A 149 -8.04 -6.55 -3.12
CA ALA A 149 -6.73 -6.08 -3.58
C ALA A 149 -5.58 -7.03 -3.15
N ALA A 150 -5.72 -7.70 -2.00
CA ALA A 150 -4.77 -8.71 -1.54
C ALA A 150 -4.74 -9.98 -2.44
N GLU A 151 -5.88 -10.39 -3.00
CA GLU A 151 -5.95 -11.48 -3.98
C GLU A 151 -5.40 -11.05 -5.33
N PHE A 152 -5.70 -9.81 -5.77
CA PHE A 152 -5.19 -9.27 -7.03
C PHE A 152 -3.66 -9.19 -7.08
N PHE A 153 -3.02 -8.90 -5.94
CA PHE A 153 -1.57 -8.76 -5.84
C PHE A 153 -0.82 -10.03 -5.36
N ARG A 154 -1.52 -11.17 -5.29
CA ARG A 154 -0.99 -12.48 -4.82
C ARG A 154 -0.14 -12.37 -3.55
N MET A 155 -0.61 -11.61 -2.57
CA MET A 155 0.15 -11.43 -1.33
C MET A 155 0.20 -12.74 -0.52
N PRO A 156 1.32 -13.02 0.17
CA PRO A 156 1.38 -14.16 1.07
C PRO A 156 0.39 -13.96 2.22
N PHE A 157 -0.70 -14.74 2.22
CA PHE A 157 -1.85 -14.60 3.13
C PHE A 157 -1.52 -14.67 4.65
N ARG A 158 -0.32 -15.10 5.04
CA ARG A 158 0.05 -15.34 6.44
C ARG A 158 0.41 -14.05 7.22
N ASP A 159 0.85 -12.98 6.53
CA ASP A 159 1.44 -11.78 7.17
C ASP A 159 0.76 -10.46 6.72
N VAL A 160 -0.47 -10.52 6.23
CA VAL A 160 -1.22 -9.33 5.74
C VAL A 160 -2.06 -8.71 6.85
N VAL A 161 -1.70 -7.50 7.26
CA VAL A 161 -2.49 -6.64 8.15
C VAL A 161 -3.25 -5.62 7.31
N VAL A 162 -4.58 -5.80 7.19
CA VAL A 162 -5.44 -4.88 6.43
C VAL A 162 -5.89 -3.72 7.32
N LEU A 163 -5.49 -2.49 6.97
CA LEU A 163 -5.92 -1.26 7.66
C LEU A 163 -7.04 -0.57 6.86
N ASN A 164 -8.26 -0.63 7.38
CA ASN A 164 -9.46 -0.11 6.71
C ASN A 164 -9.68 1.38 6.96
N THR A 165 -9.67 2.18 5.89
CA THR A 165 -10.05 3.59 5.83
C THR A 165 -11.49 3.76 5.42
N ALA A 166 -12.37 4.21 6.33
CA ALA A 166 -13.75 4.53 5.98
C ALA A 166 -13.82 5.84 5.17
N VAL A 167 -14.45 5.78 3.99
CA VAL A 167 -14.76 6.93 3.14
C VAL A 167 -16.28 6.98 2.96
N GLU A 168 -16.89 8.14 3.21
CA GLU A 168 -18.35 8.32 3.11
C GLU A 168 -18.75 8.82 1.72
N ILE A 169 -19.83 8.28 1.15
CA ILE A 169 -20.51 8.81 -0.06
C ILE A 169 -21.99 9.08 0.17
#